data_AF-A0A661C1X2-F1
#
_entry.id   AF-A0A661C1X2-F1
#
_cell.length_a   1.000
_cell.length_b   1.000
_cell.length_c   1.000
_cell.angle_alpha   90.00
_cell.angle_beta   90.00
_cell.angle_gamma   90.00
#
_symmetry.space_group_name_H-M   'P 1'
#
loop_
_entity.id
_entity.type
_entity.pdbx_description
1 polymer ?
#
loop_
_entity_poly.entity_id
_entity_poly.type
_entity_poly.pdbx_seq_one_letter_code
_entity_poly.pdbx_strand_id
1 'polypeptide(L)'
;MLDDKEIATSRKIGSTTVFRPVVNDQLLKFKKTQKGFKDDQTGSVWSITGKCVAGKLEGEELRPFIHGNHFAFAWFAFHPETEIYEE
;
A
#
# COMPACT_ATOMS: atom_id res chain seq x y z
N MET A 1 -10.72 14.13 -4.22
CA MET A 1 -11.94 14.83 -4.68
C MET A 1 -12.80 13.80 -5.38
N LEU A 2 -14.12 13.95 -5.28
CA LEU A 2 -15.12 12.98 -5.74
C LEU A 2 -15.53 13.36 -7.16
N ASP A 3 -15.08 12.62 -8.15
CA ASP A 3 -15.24 13.01 -9.56
C ASP A 3 -16.55 12.50 -10.20
N ASP A 4 -17.41 11.77 -9.45
CA ASP A 4 -18.75 11.41 -9.94
C ASP A 4 -19.74 11.06 -8.81
N LYS A 5 -21.05 11.18 -9.10
CA LYS A 5 -22.15 10.99 -8.12
C LYS A 5 -22.40 9.53 -7.72
N GLU A 6 -21.87 8.56 -8.46
CA GLU A 6 -22.00 7.14 -8.14
C GLU A 6 -20.61 6.47 -8.05
N ILE A 7 -20.34 5.83 -6.92
CA ILE A 7 -19.09 5.11 -6.63
C ILE A 7 -18.82 4.00 -7.68
N ALA A 8 -19.86 3.50 -8.34
CA ALA A 8 -19.80 2.39 -9.29
C ALA A 8 -19.16 2.75 -10.66
N THR A 9 -19.18 4.02 -11.07
CA THR A 9 -18.66 4.46 -12.39
C THR A 9 -17.31 5.17 -12.30
N SER A 10 -16.83 5.46 -11.09
CA SER A 10 -15.57 6.16 -10.89
C SER A 10 -14.38 5.28 -11.31
N ARG A 11 -13.40 5.87 -11.99
CA ARG A 11 -12.18 5.16 -12.43
C ARG A 11 -11.54 4.47 -11.22
N LYS A 12 -11.19 3.19 -11.36
CA LYS A 12 -10.43 2.44 -10.35
C LYS A 12 -9.04 3.07 -10.19
N ILE A 13 -8.95 4.12 -9.40
CA ILE A 13 -7.70 4.57 -8.80
C ILE A 13 -7.32 3.51 -7.77
N GLY A 14 -6.53 2.52 -8.22
CA GLY A 14 -6.02 1.49 -7.33
C GLY A 14 -5.31 2.14 -6.15
N SER A 15 -5.68 1.78 -4.93
CA SER A 15 -4.86 2.11 -3.77
C SER A 15 -3.57 1.29 -3.86
N THR A 16 -2.45 1.97 -4.00
CA THR A 16 -1.15 1.36 -3.75
C THR A 16 -0.88 1.56 -2.27
N THR A 17 -0.50 0.50 -1.55
CA THR A 17 0.04 0.63 -0.21
C THR A 17 1.42 -0.01 -0.19
N VAL A 18 2.45 0.77 0.10
CA VAL A 18 3.81 0.28 0.32
C VAL A 18 3.99 -0.02 1.79
N PHE A 19 4.47 -1.22 2.11
CA PHE A 19 4.77 -1.65 3.47
C PHE A 19 6.26 -1.96 3.60
N ARG A 20 6.83 -1.67 4.77
CA ARG A 20 8.17 -2.17 5.09
C ARG A 20 8.05 -3.66 5.45
N PRO A 21 8.73 -4.57 4.74
CA PRO A 21 8.59 -6.01 4.95
C PRO A 21 9.43 -6.49 6.15
N VAL A 22 9.37 -5.79 7.28
CA VAL A 22 10.15 -6.10 8.49
C VAL A 22 9.23 -6.14 9.69
N VAL A 23 9.24 -7.27 10.40
CA VAL A 23 8.49 -7.50 11.65
C VAL A 23 9.47 -8.10 12.64
N ASN A 24 9.54 -7.57 13.87
CA ASN A 24 10.47 -8.03 14.90
C ASN A 24 11.93 -8.17 14.41
N ASP A 25 12.41 -7.14 13.69
CA ASP A 25 13.74 -7.08 13.05
C ASP A 25 14.05 -8.17 12.03
N GLN A 26 13.05 -8.97 11.65
CA GLN A 26 13.16 -9.99 10.62
C GLN A 26 12.63 -9.48 9.28
N LEU A 27 13.45 -9.55 8.24
CA LEU A 27 13.04 -9.28 6.87
C LEU A 27 12.19 -10.44 6.32
N LEU A 28 10.99 -10.12 5.84
CA LEU A 28 10.02 -11.06 5.29
C LEU A 28 9.98 -10.98 3.75
N LYS A 29 9.78 -12.13 3.10
CA LYS A 29 9.53 -12.23 1.66
C LYS A 29 8.15 -12.79 1.45
N PHE A 30 7.36 -12.12 0.61
CA PHE A 30 5.95 -12.45 0.40
C PHE A 30 5.71 -13.07 -0.96
N LYS A 31 4.78 -14.03 -0.99
CA LYS A 31 4.18 -14.58 -2.19
C LYS A 31 2.69 -14.28 -2.19
N LYS A 32 2.18 -13.80 -3.33
CA LYS A 32 0.75 -13.62 -3.54
C LYS A 32 0.08 -14.99 -3.65
N THR A 33 -1.05 -15.16 -2.99
CA THR A 33 -1.89 -16.35 -3.01
C THR A 33 -3.33 -15.94 -3.33
N GLN A 34 -4.24 -16.91 -3.51
CA GLN A 34 -5.66 -16.62 -3.71
C GLN A 34 -6.33 -15.95 -2.50
N LYS A 35 -5.79 -16.15 -1.29
CA LYS A 35 -6.39 -15.64 -0.03
C LYS A 35 -5.69 -14.38 0.52
N GLY A 36 -4.71 -13.83 -0.18
CA GLY A 36 -3.89 -12.71 0.29
C GLY A 36 -2.42 -12.98 0.03
N PHE A 37 -1.56 -12.69 1.00
CA PHE A 37 -0.11 -12.86 0.90
C PHE A 37 0.39 -13.86 1.94
N LYS A 38 1.42 -14.63 1.61
CA LYS A 38 2.07 -15.55 2.55
C LYS A 38 3.55 -15.24 2.63
N ASP A 39 4.10 -15.13 3.84
CA ASP A 39 5.55 -14.96 4.00
C ASP A 39 6.29 -16.31 4.02
N ASP A 40 7.48 -16.33 3.44
CA ASP A 40 8.30 -17.55 3.32
C ASP A 40 8.98 -17.94 4.64
N GLN A 41 9.17 -17.00 5.56
CA GLN A 41 9.96 -17.18 6.78
C GLN A 41 9.19 -17.86 7.91
N THR A 42 7.92 -17.49 8.08
CA THR A 42 7.05 -17.96 9.15
C THR A 42 5.82 -18.69 8.63
N GLY A 43 5.54 -18.56 7.33
CA GLY A 43 4.36 -19.13 6.70
C GLY A 43 3.06 -18.41 7.09
N SER A 44 3.15 -17.22 7.71
CA SER A 44 1.98 -16.46 8.14
C SER A 44 1.26 -15.86 6.92
N VAL A 45 -0.03 -15.61 7.08
CA VAL A 45 -0.93 -15.12 6.03
C VAL A 45 -1.30 -13.68 6.34
N TRP A 46 -1.19 -12.83 5.33
CA TRP A 46 -1.31 -11.39 5.42
C TRP A 46 -2.40 -10.88 4.50
N SER A 47 -3.20 -9.94 5.00
CA SER A 47 -4.21 -9.22 4.22
C SER A 47 -3.56 -8.17 3.32
N ILE A 48 -4.34 -7.63 2.38
CA ILE A 48 -3.90 -6.50 1.53
C ILE A 48 -3.62 -5.22 2.32
N THR A 49 -4.15 -5.11 3.55
CA THR A 49 -3.92 -3.97 4.44
C THR A 49 -2.64 -4.11 5.27
N GLY A 50 -1.86 -5.18 5.07
CA GLY A 50 -0.63 -5.44 5.82
C GLY A 50 -0.86 -6.07 7.20
N LYS A 51 -2.07 -6.54 7.52
CA LYS A 51 -2.37 -7.24 8.77
C LYS A 51 -2.16 -8.74 8.63
N CYS A 52 -1.48 -9.36 9.58
CA CYS A 52 -1.40 -10.80 9.67
C CYS A 52 -2.70 -11.38 10.23
N VAL A 53 -3.35 -12.23 9.44
CA VAL A 53 -4.67 -12.80 9.74
C VAL A 53 -4.62 -14.27 10.14
N ALA A 54 -3.48 -14.94 9.97
CA ALA A 54 -3.28 -16.32 10.44
C ALA A 54 -1.79 -16.68 10.49
N GLY A 55 -1.42 -17.57 11.41
CA GLY A 55 -0.07 -18.13 11.50
C GLY A 55 0.73 -17.60 12.67
N LYS A 56 2.06 -17.74 12.62
CA LYS A 56 2.92 -17.45 13.77
C LYS A 56 2.91 -15.97 14.18
N LEU A 57 2.69 -15.07 13.23
CA LEU A 57 2.67 -13.63 13.44
C LEU A 57 1.23 -13.07 13.51
N GLU A 58 0.23 -13.91 13.78
CA GLU A 58 -1.18 -13.48 13.79
C GLU A 58 -1.42 -12.28 14.73
N GLY A 59 -2.12 -11.27 14.24
CA GLY A 59 -2.35 -10.02 14.96
C GLY A 59 -1.31 -8.93 14.70
N GLU A 60 -0.13 -9.27 14.17
CA GLU A 60 0.89 -8.28 13.80
C GLU A 60 0.50 -7.48 12.55
N GLU A 61 1.03 -6.27 12.43
CA GLU A 61 0.78 -5.38 11.29
C GLU A 61 2.11 -4.88 10.68
N LEU A 62 2.19 -4.91 9.35
CA LEU A 62 3.30 -4.32 8.63
C LEU A 62 3.26 -2.80 8.75
N ARG A 63 4.41 -2.20 9.03
CA ARG A 63 4.50 -0.73 9.07
C ARG A 63 4.28 -0.17 7.66
N PRO A 64 3.26 0.68 7.43
CA PRO A 64 3.12 1.37 6.17
C PRO A 64 4.35 2.26 5.96
N PHE A 65 4.94 2.16 4.78
CA PHE A 65 5.95 3.13 4.35
C PHE A 65 5.20 4.36 3.85
N ILE A 66 5.53 5.54 4.38
CA ILE A 66 4.93 6.78 3.89
C ILE A 66 5.35 6.95 2.44
N HIS A 67 4.40 6.80 1.52
CA HIS A 67 4.56 7.06 0.10
C HIS A 67 3.46 8.03 -0.29
N GLY A 68 3.84 9.16 -0.87
CA GLY A 68 2.90 10.16 -1.35
C GLY A 68 2.44 9.79 -2.75
N ASN A 69 1.21 9.28 -2.89
CA ASN A 69 0.56 9.22 -4.19
C ASN A 69 -0.29 10.48 -4.33
N HIS A 70 0.37 11.59 -4.67
CA HIS A 70 -0.28 12.89 -4.79
C HIS A 70 -0.72 13.12 -6.24
N PHE A 71 -1.98 13.51 -6.43
CA PHE A 71 -2.35 14.15 -7.68
C PHE A 71 -1.53 15.44 -7.84
N ALA A 72 -1.06 15.73 -9.06
CA ALA A 72 -0.20 16.88 -9.34
C ALA A 72 -0.76 18.21 -8.81
N PHE A 73 -2.09 18.40 -8.86
CA PHE A 73 -2.74 19.60 -8.33
C PHE A 73 -2.53 19.78 -6.81
N ALA A 74 -2.46 18.69 -6.04
CA ALA A 74 -2.21 18.75 -4.61
C ALA A 74 -0.72 18.99 -4.32
N TRP A 75 0.18 18.53 -5.20
CA TRP A 75 1.62 18.77 -5.09
C TRP A 75 1.98 20.25 -5.32
N PHE A 76 1.42 20.89 -6.35
CA PHE A 76 1.66 22.32 -6.63
C PHE A 76 1.15 23.27 -5.54
N ALA A 77 0.17 22.86 -4.74
CA ALA A 77 -0.30 23.66 -3.61
C ALA A 77 0.75 23.77 -2.47
N PHE A 78 1.67 22.79 -2.37
CA PHE A 78 2.71 22.77 -1.34
C PHE A 78 4.11 23.04 -1.91
N HIS A 79 4.33 22.82 -3.21
CA HIS A 79 5.60 23.03 -3.91
C HIS A 79 5.38 23.77 -5.23
N PRO A 80 5.01 25.07 -5.17
CA PRO A 80 4.64 25.86 -6.34
C PRO A 80 5.80 26.06 -7.33
N GLU A 81 7.04 25.96 -6.87
CA GLU A 81 8.27 26.06 -7.69
C GLU A 81 8.63 24.78 -8.47
N THR A 82 7.80 23.74 -8.44
CA THR A 82 8.08 22.50 -9.18
C THR A 82 7.99 22.74 -10.68
N GLU A 83 9.06 22.45 -11.43
CA GLU A 83 9.06 22.52 -12.90
C GLU A 83 8.55 21.20 -13.50
N ILE A 84 7.63 21.29 -14.46
CA ILE A 84 7.19 20.16 -15.29
C ILE A 84 8.08 20.10 -16.52
N TYR A 85 8.69 18.94 -16.77
CA TYR A 85 9.40 18.66 -18.02
C TYR A 85 8.53 17.74 -18.89
N GLU A 86 8.33 18.13 -20.14
CA GLU A 86 7.76 17.27 -21.19
C GLU A 86 8.92 16.71 -22.04
N GLU A 87 8.71 15.53 -22.65
CA GLU A 87 9.68 14.86 -23.53
C GLU A 87 9.63 15.44 -24.96
#